data_AF-A0A540LHH4-F1
#
_entry.id   AF-A0A540LHH4-F1
#
_cell.length_a   1.000
_cell.length_b   1.000
_cell.length_c   1.000
_cell.angle_alpha   90.00
_cell.angle_beta   90.00
_cell.angle_gamma   90.00
#
_symmetry.space_group_name_H-M   'P 1'
#
loop_
_entity.id
_entity.type
_entity.pdbx_description
1 polymer ?
#
loop_
_entity_poly.entity_id
_entity_poly.type
_entity_poly.pdbx_seq_one_letter_code
_entity_poly.pdbx_strand_id
1 'polypeptide(L)'
;MERRLILQRVRDAALYNAMQQIKSLESKLESTNAHYRSAKEAWEANLNSLEETWRVRCDTLRAQNESYSGDDIKKELEELKLRYKKLKEEHSSFRDLADRMIEEKDNEISRLVDDNKNLHQSLESRPRADRNDNYNTGMNKQDAASISTAAAEQQILILARQQAQREEELAQSQRHILALQEEIEELERENCLHSQQESMLKAELRNMERSQKREGVDMTYLKNVILKLLETGEVEALLPVVAMLLQFSPDELQKCQQAYRTSADVPPSPASDTSGSGVSLFSRFSFS
;
A
#
# COMPACT_ATOMS: atom_id res chain seq x y z
N MET A 1 23.08 -88.37 -39.80
CA MET A 1 23.38 -87.85 -38.45
C MET A 1 23.74 -86.36 -38.46
N GLU A 2 24.55 -85.90 -39.42
CA GLU A 2 25.07 -84.51 -39.47
C GLU A 2 24.02 -83.39 -39.50
N ARG A 3 22.93 -83.52 -40.27
CA ARG A 3 21.87 -82.48 -40.31
C ARG A 3 21.22 -82.22 -38.95
N ARG A 4 21.05 -83.25 -38.11
CA ARG A 4 20.51 -83.09 -36.75
C ARG A 4 21.48 -82.32 -35.84
N LEU A 5 22.77 -82.60 -35.96
CA LEU A 5 23.83 -81.91 -35.23
C LEU A 5 23.94 -80.43 -35.62
N ILE A 6 23.78 -80.10 -36.91
CA ILE A 6 23.80 -78.71 -37.40
C ILE A 6 22.58 -77.95 -36.87
N LEU A 7 21.38 -78.53 -36.96
CA LEU A 7 20.16 -77.91 -36.43
C LEU A 7 20.24 -77.69 -34.92
N GLN A 8 20.83 -78.63 -34.17
CA GLN A 8 21.04 -78.48 -32.74
C GLN A 8 21.99 -77.32 -32.42
N ARG A 9 23.11 -77.18 -33.14
CA ARG A 9 24.05 -76.06 -32.94
C ARG A 9 23.43 -74.70 -33.26
N VAL A 10 22.65 -74.60 -34.34
CA VAL A 10 21.96 -73.35 -34.72
C VAL A 10 20.93 -72.97 -33.66
N ARG A 11 20.17 -73.95 -33.14
CA ARG A 11 19.22 -73.73 -32.05
C ARG A 11 19.93 -73.26 -30.79
N ASP A 12 21.02 -73.91 -30.39
CA ASP A 12 21.73 -73.58 -29.17
C ASP A 12 22.39 -72.18 -29.27
N ALA A 13 22.87 -71.78 -30.45
CA ALA A 13 23.37 -70.42 -30.70
C ALA A 13 22.25 -69.36 -30.63
N ALA A 14 21.06 -69.65 -31.18
CA ALA A 14 19.91 -68.76 -31.11
C ALA A 14 19.41 -68.60 -29.66
N LEU A 15 19.36 -69.69 -28.89
CA LEU A 15 19.03 -69.66 -27.45
C LEU A 15 20.05 -68.85 -26.66
N TYR A 16 21.35 -69.00 -26.95
CA TYR A 16 22.39 -68.21 -26.30
C TYR A 16 22.24 -66.71 -26.58
N ASN A 17 21.98 -66.31 -27.84
CA ASN A 17 21.74 -64.92 -28.19
C ASN A 17 20.51 -64.35 -27.48
N ALA A 18 19.38 -65.08 -27.51
CA ALA A 18 18.17 -64.69 -26.80
C ALA A 18 18.41 -64.52 -25.29
N MET A 19 19.18 -65.42 -24.68
CA MET A 19 19.53 -65.31 -23.25
C MET A 19 20.40 -64.08 -22.96
N GLN A 20 21.34 -63.72 -23.85
CA GLN A 20 22.13 -62.49 -23.71
C GLN A 20 21.27 -61.23 -23.87
N GLN A 21 20.32 -61.24 -24.81
CA GLN A 21 19.36 -60.15 -24.97
C GLN A 21 18.49 -59.97 -23.72
N ILE A 22 17.94 -61.06 -23.17
CA ILE A 22 17.16 -61.05 -21.92
C ILE A 22 18.00 -60.45 -20.78
N LYS A 23 19.23 -60.93 -20.57
CA LYS A 23 20.13 -60.37 -19.55
C LYS A 23 20.41 -58.87 -19.75
N SER A 24 20.56 -58.42 -20.99
CA SER A 24 20.78 -57.01 -21.31
C SER A 24 19.53 -56.15 -21.05
N LEU A 25 18.33 -56.71 -21.24
CA LEU A 25 17.07 -56.06 -20.94
C LEU A 25 16.80 -56.03 -19.43
N GLU A 26 17.13 -57.11 -18.73
CA GLU A 26 17.06 -57.19 -17.25
C GLU A 26 17.96 -56.14 -16.60
N SER A 27 19.20 -55.97 -17.07
CA SER A 27 20.11 -54.95 -16.51
C SER A 27 19.64 -53.52 -16.80
N LYS A 28 19.08 -53.27 -17.99
CA LYS A 28 18.44 -51.98 -18.32
C LYS A 28 17.20 -51.73 -17.46
N LEU A 29 16.38 -52.75 -17.23
CA LEU A 29 15.21 -52.65 -16.37
C LEU A 29 15.62 -52.34 -14.93
N GLU A 30 16.63 -53.02 -14.39
CA GLU A 30 17.10 -52.73 -13.03
C GLU A 30 17.71 -51.33 -12.93
N SER A 31 18.47 -50.89 -13.94
CA SER A 31 19.05 -49.53 -13.97
C SER A 31 17.97 -48.45 -14.03
N THR A 32 16.95 -48.62 -14.89
CA THR A 32 15.83 -47.67 -14.97
C THR A 32 15.01 -47.69 -13.68
N ASN A 33 14.74 -48.86 -13.10
CA ASN A 33 14.02 -48.98 -11.84
C ASN A 33 14.79 -48.31 -10.67
N ALA A 34 16.11 -48.50 -10.60
CA ALA A 34 16.96 -47.81 -9.62
C ALA A 34 16.92 -46.29 -9.79
N HIS A 35 16.93 -45.80 -11.03
CA HIS A 35 16.81 -44.37 -11.33
C HIS A 35 15.44 -43.80 -10.93
N TYR A 36 14.35 -44.52 -11.20
CA TYR A 36 13.02 -44.09 -10.77
C TYR A 36 12.87 -44.07 -9.25
N ARG A 37 13.44 -45.07 -8.55
CA ARG A 37 13.43 -45.11 -7.07
C ARG A 37 14.20 -43.93 -6.48
N SER A 38 15.42 -43.66 -6.96
CA SER A 38 16.20 -42.53 -6.45
C SER A 38 15.58 -41.17 -6.78
N ALA A 39 14.99 -41.02 -7.98
CA ALA A 39 14.25 -39.82 -8.33
C ALA A 39 13.05 -39.62 -7.40
N LYS A 40 12.28 -40.69 -7.13
CA LYS A 40 11.14 -40.66 -6.20
C LYS A 40 11.58 -40.23 -4.80
N GLU A 41 12.63 -40.83 -4.25
CA GLU A 41 13.19 -40.48 -2.94
C GLU A 41 13.65 -39.01 -2.89
N ALA A 42 14.27 -38.51 -3.96
CA ALA A 42 14.67 -37.11 -4.06
C ALA A 42 13.48 -36.15 -4.07
N TRP A 43 12.39 -36.49 -4.79
CA TRP A 43 11.17 -35.70 -4.78
C TRP A 43 10.49 -35.71 -3.40
N GLU A 44 10.44 -36.86 -2.73
CA GLU A 44 9.91 -36.97 -1.37
C GLU A 44 10.73 -36.15 -0.36
N ALA A 45 12.06 -36.17 -0.45
CA ALA A 45 12.93 -35.34 0.38
C ALA A 45 12.71 -33.83 0.15
N ASN A 46 12.55 -33.42 -1.11
CA ASN A 46 12.26 -32.03 -1.47
C ASN A 46 10.88 -31.58 -0.98
N LEU A 47 9.88 -32.46 -1.05
CA LEU A 47 8.54 -32.17 -0.53
C LEU A 47 8.60 -31.96 0.99
N ASN A 48 9.25 -32.86 1.71
CA ASN A 48 9.39 -32.78 3.17
C ASN A 48 10.15 -31.50 3.60
N SER A 49 11.19 -31.09 2.87
CA SER A 49 11.93 -29.87 3.19
C SER A 49 11.11 -28.61 2.94
N LEU A 50 10.29 -28.60 1.88
CA LEU A 50 9.35 -27.52 1.60
C LEU A 50 8.29 -27.43 2.70
N GLU A 51 7.69 -28.56 3.10
CA GLU A 51 6.71 -28.63 4.18
C GLU A 51 7.28 -28.14 5.52
N GLU A 52 8.50 -28.54 5.86
CA GLU A 52 9.16 -28.08 7.08
C GLU A 52 9.43 -26.57 7.02
N THR A 53 9.86 -26.05 5.87
CA THR A 53 10.08 -24.62 5.67
C THR A 53 8.77 -23.83 5.85
N TRP A 54 7.67 -24.32 5.28
CA TRP A 54 6.36 -23.69 5.45
C TRP A 54 5.85 -23.80 6.88
N ARG A 55 6.08 -24.92 7.57
CA ARG A 55 5.73 -25.10 8.98
C ARG A 55 6.44 -24.06 9.84
N VAL A 56 7.77 -23.93 9.71
CA VAL A 56 8.57 -22.96 10.46
C VAL A 56 8.11 -21.53 10.16
N ARG A 57 7.78 -21.21 8.90
CA ARG A 57 7.25 -19.88 8.54
C ARG A 57 5.90 -19.61 9.21
N CYS A 58 4.99 -20.57 9.21
CA CYS A 58 3.70 -20.46 9.89
C CYS A 58 3.86 -20.29 11.40
N ASP A 59 4.77 -21.03 12.02
CA ASP A 59 5.05 -20.91 13.46
C ASP A 59 5.71 -19.56 13.79
N THR A 60 6.60 -19.06 12.94
CA THR A 60 7.20 -17.72 13.09
C THR A 60 6.14 -16.63 12.97
N LEU A 61 5.25 -16.72 11.99
CA LEU A 61 4.14 -15.77 11.83
C LEU A 61 3.16 -15.84 13.00
N ARG A 62 2.87 -17.05 13.52
CA ARG A 62 2.05 -17.21 14.72
C ARG A 62 2.71 -16.55 15.92
N ALA A 63 4.01 -16.77 16.14
CA ALA A 63 4.76 -16.16 17.22
C ALA A 63 4.83 -14.63 17.10
N GLN A 64 4.97 -14.09 15.89
CA GLN A 64 4.89 -12.65 15.64
C GLN A 64 3.50 -12.10 15.96
N ASN A 65 2.43 -12.77 15.51
CA ASN A 65 1.06 -12.36 15.81
C ASN A 65 0.72 -12.46 17.30
N GLU A 66 1.29 -13.43 18.00
CA GLU A 66 1.15 -13.57 19.45
C GLU A 66 2.01 -12.55 20.21
N SER A 67 3.13 -12.11 19.62
CA SER A 67 3.92 -10.99 20.14
C SER A 67 3.21 -9.65 19.94
N TYR A 68 2.57 -9.45 18.78
CA TYR A 68 1.60 -8.39 18.51
C TYR A 68 0.20 -8.79 19.00
N SER A 69 0.13 -9.43 20.17
CA SER A 69 -1.15 -9.85 20.75
C SER A 69 -2.09 -8.65 20.82
N GLY A 70 -3.35 -8.87 20.48
CA GLY A 70 -4.40 -7.88 20.70
C GLY A 70 -4.50 -7.44 22.17
N ASP A 71 -3.89 -8.16 23.11
CA ASP A 71 -3.77 -7.74 24.51
C ASP A 71 -2.81 -6.55 24.71
N ASP A 72 -1.78 -6.39 23.88
CA ASP A 72 -0.91 -5.20 23.90
C ASP A 72 -1.69 -3.97 23.45
N ILE A 73 -2.42 -4.07 22.35
CA ILE A 73 -3.32 -3.01 21.85
C ILE A 73 -4.42 -2.69 22.87
N LYS A 74 -5.01 -3.70 23.54
CA LYS A 74 -6.00 -3.46 24.61
C LYS A 74 -5.37 -2.74 25.79
N LYS A 75 -4.14 -3.08 26.16
CA LYS A 75 -3.42 -2.44 27.26
C LYS A 75 -3.12 -0.98 26.93
N GLU A 76 -2.63 -0.69 25.72
CA GLU A 76 -2.44 0.69 25.25
C GLU A 76 -3.76 1.48 25.25
N LEU A 77 -4.86 0.86 24.83
CA LEU A 77 -6.19 1.48 24.85
C LEU A 77 -6.64 1.84 26.27
N GLU A 78 -6.48 0.93 27.24
CA GLU A 78 -6.83 1.21 28.64
C GLU A 78 -5.89 2.25 29.27
N GLU A 79 -4.61 2.26 28.93
CA GLU A 79 -3.68 3.31 29.34
C GLU A 79 -4.09 4.69 28.78
N LEU A 80 -4.45 4.76 27.50
CA LEU A 80 -4.90 5.99 26.85
C LEU A 80 -6.21 6.49 27.47
N LYS A 81 -7.15 5.59 27.76
CA LYS A 81 -8.42 5.90 28.44
C LYS A 81 -8.19 6.43 29.85
N LEU A 82 -7.23 5.88 30.58
CA LEU A 82 -6.84 6.37 31.91
C LEU A 82 -6.25 7.80 31.81
N ARG A 83 -5.38 8.05 30.83
CA ARG A 83 -4.82 9.39 30.57
C ARG A 83 -5.91 10.40 30.20
N TYR A 84 -6.85 10.02 29.33
CA TYR A 84 -7.98 10.85 28.96
C TYR A 84 -8.85 11.20 30.18
N LYS A 85 -9.12 10.22 31.06
CA LYS A 85 -9.87 10.46 32.30
C LYS A 85 -9.15 11.45 33.20
N LYS A 86 -7.84 11.28 33.41
CA LYS A 86 -7.01 12.20 34.21
C LYS A 86 -7.03 13.61 33.63
N LEU A 87 -6.84 13.75 32.32
CA LEU A 87 -6.88 15.05 31.64
C LEU A 87 -8.26 15.71 31.78
N LYS A 88 -9.33 14.93 31.71
CA LYS A 88 -10.70 15.42 31.93
C LYS A 88 -10.90 15.93 33.37
N GLU A 89 -10.37 15.22 34.35
CA GLU A 89 -10.40 15.62 35.77
C GLU A 89 -9.60 16.91 36.01
N GLU A 90 -8.42 17.03 35.40
CA GLU A 90 -7.61 18.26 35.42
C GLU A 90 -8.38 19.44 34.79
N HIS A 91 -9.03 19.23 33.63
CA HIS A 91 -9.86 20.26 33.00
C HIS A 91 -11.07 20.66 33.86
N SER A 92 -11.73 19.73 34.55
CA SER A 92 -12.78 20.10 35.52
C SER A 92 -12.23 20.91 36.68
N SER A 93 -11.07 20.52 37.23
CA SER A 93 -10.42 21.23 38.33
C SER A 93 -10.03 22.66 37.92
N PHE A 94 -9.51 22.85 36.71
CA PHE A 94 -9.21 24.19 36.18
C PHE A 94 -10.46 25.04 35.99
N ARG A 95 -11.57 24.43 35.55
CA ARG A 95 -12.85 25.12 35.43
C ARG A 95 -13.36 25.57 36.80
N ASP A 96 -13.36 24.67 37.79
CA ASP A 96 -13.80 24.98 39.16
C ASP A 96 -12.91 26.05 39.82
N LEU A 97 -11.61 26.10 39.48
CA LEU A 97 -10.72 27.17 39.93
C LEU A 97 -11.05 28.51 39.26
N ALA A 98 -11.28 28.52 37.95
CA ALA A 98 -11.65 29.72 37.22
C ALA A 98 -13.00 30.29 37.71
N ASP A 99 -14.00 29.43 37.93
CA ASP A 99 -15.30 29.83 38.44
C ASP A 99 -15.18 30.46 39.84
N ARG A 100 -14.37 29.86 40.73
CA ARG A 100 -14.08 30.46 42.06
C ARG A 100 -13.37 31.81 41.96
N MET A 101 -12.41 31.96 41.04
CA MET A 101 -11.72 33.23 40.84
C MET A 101 -12.66 34.31 40.31
N ILE A 102 -13.59 33.95 39.42
CA ILE A 102 -14.62 34.85 38.90
C ILE A 102 -15.53 35.30 40.05
N GLU A 103 -16.03 34.37 40.87
CA GLU A 103 -16.84 34.70 42.04
C GLU A 103 -16.12 35.61 43.04
N GLU A 104 -14.83 35.36 43.32
CA GLU A 104 -14.03 36.23 44.20
C GLU A 104 -13.89 37.64 43.61
N LYS A 105 -13.64 37.75 42.30
CA LYS A 105 -13.55 39.05 41.62
C LYS A 105 -14.89 39.77 41.57
N ASP A 106 -16.00 39.08 41.36
CA ASP A 106 -17.35 39.66 41.41
C ASP A 106 -17.70 40.17 42.82
N ASN A 107 -17.27 39.45 43.86
CA ASN A 107 -17.40 39.90 45.25
C ASN A 107 -16.54 41.15 45.54
N GLU A 108 -15.30 41.18 45.05
CA GLU A 108 -14.41 42.34 45.17
C GLU A 108 -14.97 43.56 44.43
N ILE A 109 -15.46 43.37 43.21
CA ILE A 109 -16.14 44.41 42.42
C ILE A 109 -17.36 44.93 43.19
N SER A 110 -18.19 44.04 43.74
CA SER A 110 -19.37 44.43 44.52
C SER A 110 -18.98 45.30 45.73
N ARG A 111 -17.93 44.90 46.46
CA ARG A 111 -17.40 45.67 47.59
C ARG A 111 -16.85 47.04 47.16
N LEU A 112 -16.06 47.09 46.09
CA LEU A 112 -15.52 48.34 45.55
C LEU A 112 -16.61 49.28 45.04
N VAL A 113 -17.68 48.74 44.46
CA VAL A 113 -18.85 49.50 44.02
C VAL A 113 -19.55 50.13 45.22
N ASP A 114 -19.73 49.39 46.31
CA ASP A 114 -20.34 49.92 47.54
C ASP A 114 -19.46 50.97 48.22
N ASP A 115 -18.14 50.75 48.30
CA ASP A 115 -17.17 51.74 48.79
C ASP A 115 -17.15 53.00 47.92
N ASN A 116 -17.25 52.86 46.59
CA ASN A 116 -17.37 54.01 45.68
C ASN A 116 -18.64 54.81 45.92
N LYS A 117 -19.80 54.14 46.11
CA LYS A 117 -21.05 54.82 46.45
C LYS A 117 -20.91 55.60 47.75
N ASN A 118 -20.28 55.02 48.78
CA ASN A 118 -20.04 55.68 50.05
C ASN A 118 -19.11 56.89 49.90
N LEU A 119 -18.04 56.77 49.11
CA LEU A 119 -17.11 57.87 48.81
C LEU A 119 -17.77 58.99 48.01
N HIS A 120 -18.60 58.66 47.02
CA HIS A 120 -19.35 59.65 46.25
C HIS A 120 -20.31 60.44 47.16
N GLN A 121 -21.05 59.78 48.05
CA GLN A 121 -21.86 60.45 49.07
C GLN A 121 -21.00 61.35 49.98
N SER A 122 -19.80 60.90 50.36
CA SER A 122 -18.87 61.68 51.17
C SER A 122 -18.29 62.90 50.43
N LEU A 123 -17.98 62.76 49.14
CA LEU A 123 -17.46 63.84 48.28
C LEU A 123 -18.53 64.88 47.95
N GLU A 124 -19.77 64.46 47.71
CA GLU A 124 -20.91 65.38 47.58
C GLU A 124 -21.14 66.20 48.87
N SER A 125 -20.68 65.69 50.01
CA SER A 125 -20.77 66.37 51.31
C SER A 125 -19.57 67.28 51.68
N ARG A 126 -18.52 67.40 50.83
CA ARG A 126 -17.28 68.14 51.17
C ARG A 126 -17.04 69.38 50.27
N PRO A 127 -16.72 70.58 50.81
CA PRO A 127 -16.45 71.77 49.98
C PRO A 127 -15.05 71.75 49.35
N ARG A 128 -14.96 72.21 48.08
CA ARG A 128 -13.75 72.33 47.26
C ARG A 128 -12.75 73.37 47.80
N ALA A 129 -11.48 73.00 47.85
CA ALA A 129 -10.35 73.92 47.96
C ALA A 129 -9.37 73.67 46.80
N ASP A 130 -9.26 74.67 45.93
CA ASP A 130 -8.23 74.79 44.88
C ASP A 130 -6.86 75.05 45.51
N ARG A 131 -5.81 74.42 44.99
CA ARG A 131 -4.51 75.09 44.94
C ARG A 131 -3.66 74.62 43.77
N ASN A 132 -3.26 75.63 43.02
CA ASN A 132 -2.65 75.68 41.72
C ASN A 132 -1.12 75.86 41.78
N ASP A 133 -0.47 75.57 40.65
CA ASP A 133 0.81 76.07 40.10
C ASP A 133 2.14 75.68 40.79
N ASN A 134 3.04 74.93 40.12
CA ASN A 134 3.85 75.21 38.90
C ASN A 134 5.14 75.95 39.25
N TYR A 135 6.31 75.31 39.12
CA TYR A 135 7.57 76.00 38.81
C TYR A 135 8.58 75.09 38.10
N ASN A 136 8.84 75.44 36.83
CA ASN A 136 10.15 75.61 36.18
C ASN A 136 11.37 74.92 36.80
N THR A 137 12.15 74.21 35.98
CA THR A 137 13.61 74.23 36.08
C THR A 137 14.21 73.97 34.71
N GLY A 138 14.72 75.04 34.07
CA GLY A 138 15.61 74.93 32.93
C GLY A 138 17.02 74.66 33.42
N MET A 139 17.68 73.64 32.86
CA MET A 139 19.14 73.53 32.84
C MET A 139 19.58 72.41 31.88
N ASN A 140 20.75 72.62 31.28
CA ASN A 140 21.63 71.63 30.63
C ASN A 140 21.59 71.54 29.10
N LYS A 141 22.32 72.47 28.46
CA LYS A 141 22.72 72.40 27.05
C LYS A 141 24.10 71.75 26.81
N GLN A 142 24.85 71.37 27.86
CA GLN A 142 26.17 70.71 27.74
C GLN A 142 26.14 69.21 28.06
N ASP A 143 25.14 68.71 28.79
CA ASP A 143 24.88 67.27 28.89
C ASP A 143 24.13 66.72 27.66
N ALA A 144 23.52 67.59 26.85
CA ALA A 144 22.67 67.19 25.73
C ALA A 144 23.40 66.35 24.66
N ALA A 145 24.68 66.58 24.43
CA ALA A 145 25.46 65.81 23.43
C ALA A 145 25.84 64.41 23.94
N SER A 146 26.29 64.30 25.20
CA SER A 146 26.64 63.02 25.86
C SER A 146 25.40 62.18 26.20
N ILE A 147 24.31 62.84 26.58
CA ILE A 147 22.98 62.23 26.75
C ILE A 147 22.45 61.80 25.38
N SER A 148 22.68 62.57 24.31
CA SER A 148 22.27 62.19 22.95
C SER A 148 23.06 60.99 22.42
N THR A 149 24.36 60.86 22.71
CA THR A 149 25.14 59.68 22.32
C THR A 149 24.75 58.45 23.13
N ALA A 150 24.58 58.58 24.45
CA ALA A 150 24.10 57.49 25.30
C ALA A 150 22.66 57.06 24.95
N ALA A 151 21.79 58.00 24.59
CA ALA A 151 20.44 57.71 24.11
C ALA A 151 20.46 57.02 22.74
N ALA A 152 21.35 57.42 21.82
CA ALA A 152 21.53 56.76 20.54
C ALA A 152 22.06 55.33 20.71
N GLU A 153 23.03 55.10 21.60
CA GLU A 153 23.54 53.75 21.92
C GLU A 153 22.45 52.85 22.54
N GLN A 154 21.66 53.38 23.47
CA GLN A 154 20.51 52.66 24.01
C GLN A 154 19.48 52.31 22.92
N GLN A 155 19.23 53.23 21.99
CA GLN A 155 18.31 52.99 20.89
C GLN A 155 18.84 51.94 19.90
N ILE A 156 20.16 51.94 19.62
CA ILE A 156 20.81 50.91 18.81
C ILE A 156 20.69 49.54 19.49
N LEU A 157 20.92 49.44 20.80
CA LEU A 157 20.76 48.18 21.53
C LEU A 157 19.32 47.65 21.50
N ILE A 158 18.33 48.52 21.63
CA ILE A 158 16.90 48.14 21.53
C ILE A 158 16.58 47.64 20.13
N LEU A 159 17.03 48.34 19.09
CA LEU A 159 16.81 47.93 17.69
C LEU A 159 17.53 46.63 17.35
N ALA A 160 18.76 46.44 17.82
CA ALA A 160 19.51 45.19 17.66
C ALA A 160 18.80 44.02 18.35
N ARG A 161 18.24 44.24 19.55
CA ARG A 161 17.44 43.22 20.24
C ARG A 161 16.17 42.87 19.48
N GLN A 162 15.45 43.87 18.96
CA GLN A 162 14.25 43.64 18.14
C GLN A 162 14.60 42.93 16.82
N GLN A 163 15.75 43.24 16.22
CA GLN A 163 16.24 42.57 15.02
C GLN A 163 16.54 41.10 15.30
N ALA A 164 17.26 40.81 16.39
CA ALA A 164 17.56 39.44 16.82
C ALA A 164 16.29 38.62 17.10
N GLN A 165 15.28 39.22 17.74
CA GLN A 165 13.99 38.55 18.00
C GLN A 165 13.25 38.23 16.69
N ARG A 166 13.17 39.19 15.76
CA ARG A 166 12.56 38.94 14.44
C ARG A 166 13.31 37.87 13.65
N GLU A 167 14.64 37.88 13.69
CA GLU A 167 15.45 36.87 13.02
C GLU A 167 15.29 35.48 13.63
N GLU A 168 15.13 35.40 14.95
CA GLU A 168 14.85 34.14 15.64
C GLU A 168 13.47 33.59 15.28
N GLU A 169 12.42 34.42 15.27
CA GLU A 169 11.07 34.03 14.84
C GLU A 169 11.05 33.59 13.36
N LEU A 170 11.75 34.31 12.48
CA LEU A 170 11.90 33.93 11.08
C LEU A 170 12.63 32.59 10.94
N ALA A 171 13.72 32.37 11.68
CA ALA A 171 14.46 31.12 11.66
C ALA A 171 13.62 29.95 12.20
N GLN A 172 12.82 30.16 13.24
CA GLN A 172 11.89 29.16 13.78
C GLN A 172 10.82 28.80 12.74
N SER A 173 10.21 29.80 12.10
CA SER A 173 9.23 29.59 11.03
C SER A 173 9.83 28.83 9.84
N GLN A 174 11.04 29.21 9.40
CA GLN A 174 11.75 28.52 8.32
C GLN A 174 12.02 27.05 8.64
N ARG A 175 12.44 26.74 9.88
CA ARG A 175 12.63 25.34 10.32
C ARG A 175 11.31 24.57 10.29
N HIS A 176 10.21 25.18 10.74
CA HIS A 176 8.91 24.53 10.73
C HIS A 176 8.41 24.27 9.31
N ILE A 177 8.60 25.23 8.39
CA ILE A 177 8.28 25.05 6.98
C ILE A 177 9.07 23.88 6.38
N LEU A 178 10.36 23.79 6.65
CA LEU A 178 11.20 22.68 6.15
C LEU A 178 10.73 21.32 6.71
N ALA A 179 10.41 21.24 8.00
CA ALA A 179 9.90 20.02 8.61
C ALA A 179 8.56 19.58 7.98
N LEU A 180 7.64 20.53 7.77
CA LEU A 180 6.37 20.24 7.10
C LEU A 180 6.55 19.84 5.63
N GLN A 181 7.54 20.41 4.93
CA GLN A 181 7.85 20.01 3.56
C GLN A 181 8.36 18.57 3.50
N GLU A 182 9.26 18.19 4.41
CA GLU A 182 9.75 16.81 4.51
C GLU A 182 8.62 15.82 4.81
N GLU A 183 7.72 16.17 5.73
CA GLU A 183 6.54 15.37 6.07
C GLU A 183 5.60 15.19 4.87
N ILE A 184 5.32 16.27 4.11
CA ILE A 184 4.51 16.19 2.90
C ILE A 184 5.16 15.27 1.86
N GLU A 185 6.46 15.40 1.63
CA GLU A 185 7.16 14.54 0.68
C GLU A 185 7.13 13.06 1.12
N GLU A 186 7.24 12.78 2.42
CA GLU A 186 7.10 11.41 2.95
C GLU A 186 5.70 10.86 2.70
N LEU A 187 4.66 11.63 3.05
CA LEU A 187 3.27 11.26 2.81
C LEU A 187 2.95 11.06 1.32
N GLU A 188 3.53 11.85 0.43
CA GLU A 188 3.38 11.69 -1.02
C GLU A 188 4.00 10.36 -1.51
N ARG A 189 5.18 9.99 -0.99
CA ARG A 189 5.82 8.70 -1.31
C ARG A 189 4.97 7.54 -0.81
N GLU A 190 4.47 7.61 0.43
CA GLU A 190 3.58 6.60 0.99
C GLU A 190 2.29 6.47 0.18
N ASN A 191 1.67 7.59 -0.21
CA ASN A 191 0.45 7.59 -1.00
C ASN A 191 0.67 6.97 -2.40
N CYS A 192 1.81 7.24 -3.04
CA CYS A 192 2.18 6.60 -4.30
C CYS A 192 2.32 5.08 -4.15
N LEU A 193 2.97 4.62 -3.07
CA LEU A 193 3.12 3.19 -2.79
C LEU A 193 1.77 2.53 -2.50
N HIS A 194 0.93 3.17 -1.69
CA HIS A 194 -0.43 2.69 -1.40
C HIS A 194 -1.26 2.59 -2.67
N SER A 195 -1.21 3.61 -3.54
CA SER A 195 -1.92 3.60 -4.84
C SER A 195 -1.43 2.47 -5.74
N GLN A 196 -0.13 2.17 -5.74
CA GLN A 196 0.45 1.04 -6.48
C GLN A 196 -0.06 -0.31 -5.94
N GLN A 197 -0.04 -0.48 -4.62
CA GLN A 197 -0.54 -1.69 -3.96
C GLN A 197 -2.04 -1.88 -4.22
N GLU A 198 -2.84 -0.82 -4.12
CA GLU A 198 -4.26 -0.84 -4.40
C GLU A 198 -4.53 -1.26 -5.86
N SER A 199 -3.76 -0.74 -6.82
CA SER A 199 -3.85 -1.14 -8.22
C SER A 199 -3.56 -2.63 -8.41
N MET A 200 -2.51 -3.15 -7.76
CA MET A 200 -2.16 -4.57 -7.79
C MET A 200 -3.26 -5.44 -7.19
N LEU A 201 -3.76 -5.08 -5.99
CA LEU A 201 -4.84 -5.81 -5.33
C LEU A 201 -6.14 -5.78 -6.14
N LYS A 202 -6.49 -4.64 -6.75
CA LYS A 202 -7.64 -4.53 -7.67
C LYS A 202 -7.47 -5.42 -8.90
N ALA A 203 -6.25 -5.56 -9.43
CA ALA A 203 -5.98 -6.45 -10.55
C ALA A 203 -6.13 -7.93 -10.14
N GLU A 204 -5.59 -8.31 -8.98
CA GLU A 204 -5.72 -9.67 -8.44
C GLU A 204 -7.17 -10.03 -8.11
N LEU A 205 -7.92 -9.12 -7.50
CA LEU A 205 -9.35 -9.31 -7.23
C LEU A 205 -10.12 -9.55 -8.52
N ARG A 206 -9.88 -8.74 -9.56
CA ARG A 206 -10.47 -8.96 -10.88
C ARG A 206 -10.05 -10.32 -11.47
N ASN A 207 -8.81 -10.77 -11.29
CA ASN A 207 -8.37 -12.08 -11.75
C ASN A 207 -9.09 -13.21 -11.02
N MET A 208 -9.18 -13.13 -9.69
CA MET A 208 -9.92 -14.08 -8.87
C MET A 208 -11.40 -14.15 -9.26
N GLU A 209 -12.07 -13.01 -9.45
CA GLU A 209 -13.46 -12.97 -9.92
C GLU A 209 -13.63 -13.64 -11.29
N ARG A 210 -12.71 -13.41 -12.23
CA ARG A 210 -12.73 -14.06 -13.54
C ARG A 210 -12.55 -15.57 -13.40
N SER A 211 -11.60 -16.02 -12.58
CA SER A 211 -11.35 -17.45 -12.32
C SER A 211 -12.56 -18.14 -11.69
N GLN A 212 -13.17 -17.52 -10.68
CA GLN A 212 -14.39 -18.05 -10.06
C GLN A 212 -15.54 -18.15 -11.07
N LYS A 213 -15.71 -17.13 -11.91
CA LYS A 213 -16.73 -17.15 -12.96
C LYS A 213 -16.45 -18.23 -14.03
N ARG A 214 -15.19 -18.55 -14.32
CA ARG A 214 -14.79 -19.64 -15.24
C ARG A 214 -15.11 -21.03 -14.68
N GLU A 215 -14.97 -21.23 -13.37
CA GLU A 215 -15.31 -22.50 -12.71
C GLU A 215 -16.81 -22.83 -12.79
N GLY A 216 -17.67 -21.81 -12.87
CA GLY A 216 -19.13 -21.97 -13.02
C GLY A 216 -19.63 -22.19 -14.44
N VAL A 217 -18.75 -22.25 -15.44
CA VAL A 217 -19.15 -22.36 -16.86
C VAL A 217 -19.36 -23.82 -17.25
N ASP A 218 -20.49 -24.12 -17.90
CA ASP A 218 -20.71 -25.42 -18.51
C ASP A 218 -19.80 -25.61 -19.73
N MET A 219 -18.82 -26.51 -19.58
CA MET A 219 -17.87 -26.87 -20.62
C MET A 219 -18.54 -27.52 -21.83
N THR A 220 -19.72 -28.13 -21.66
CA THR A 220 -20.52 -28.71 -22.75
C THR A 220 -21.07 -27.61 -23.66
N TYR A 221 -21.58 -26.53 -23.06
CA TYR A 221 -22.03 -25.36 -23.80
C TYR A 221 -20.87 -24.67 -24.52
N LEU A 222 -19.75 -24.43 -23.82
CA LEU A 222 -18.56 -23.83 -24.43
C LEU A 222 -18.04 -24.67 -25.60
N LYS A 223 -17.99 -26.00 -25.46
CA LYS A 223 -17.62 -26.91 -26.54
C LYS A 223 -18.51 -26.71 -27.77
N ASN A 224 -19.82 -26.61 -27.60
CA ASN A 224 -20.75 -26.43 -28.71
C ASN A 224 -20.59 -25.07 -29.40
N VAL A 225 -20.31 -24.02 -28.62
CA VAL A 225 -20.04 -22.67 -29.16
C VAL A 225 -18.74 -22.66 -29.97
N ILE A 226 -17.67 -23.28 -29.46
CA ILE A 226 -16.40 -23.40 -30.17
C ILE A 226 -16.55 -24.27 -31.42
N LEU A 227 -17.32 -25.35 -31.34
CA LEU A 227 -17.58 -26.21 -32.49
C LEU A 227 -18.33 -25.45 -33.59
N LYS A 228 -19.37 -24.68 -33.25
CA LYS A 228 -20.05 -23.77 -34.19
C LYS A 228 -19.10 -22.71 -34.76
N LEU A 229 -18.25 -22.12 -33.93
CA LEU A 229 -17.25 -21.13 -34.38
C LEU A 229 -16.31 -21.73 -35.43
N LEU A 230 -15.90 -22.98 -35.27
CA LEU A 230 -15.05 -23.69 -36.23
C LEU A 230 -15.79 -24.15 -37.48
N GLU A 231 -17.07 -24.51 -37.37
CA GLU A 231 -17.90 -24.98 -38.51
C GLU A 231 -18.39 -23.83 -39.40
N THR A 232 -18.89 -22.74 -38.80
CA THR A 232 -19.49 -21.62 -39.55
C THR A 232 -18.53 -20.46 -39.76
N GLY A 233 -17.47 -20.33 -38.96
CA GLY A 233 -16.51 -19.24 -39.04
C GLY A 233 -17.06 -17.86 -38.63
N GLU A 234 -18.24 -17.81 -37.99
CA GLU A 234 -18.91 -16.57 -37.57
C GLU A 234 -18.27 -15.97 -36.31
N VAL A 235 -17.03 -15.51 -36.44
CA VAL A 235 -16.24 -14.95 -35.33
C VAL A 235 -16.91 -13.72 -34.72
N GLU A 236 -17.51 -12.83 -35.52
CA GLU A 236 -18.12 -11.59 -35.01
C GLU A 236 -19.31 -11.84 -34.07
N ALA A 237 -20.09 -12.89 -34.32
CA ALA A 237 -21.28 -13.22 -33.51
C ALA A 237 -20.93 -14.09 -32.29
N LEU A 238 -20.00 -15.04 -32.45
CA LEU A 238 -19.68 -16.04 -31.42
C LEU A 238 -18.52 -15.63 -30.51
N LEU A 239 -17.60 -14.75 -30.94
CA LEU A 239 -16.50 -14.26 -30.10
C LEU A 239 -16.99 -13.52 -28.84
N PRO A 240 -18.04 -12.66 -28.87
CA PRO A 240 -18.58 -12.05 -27.66
C PRO A 240 -19.11 -13.09 -26.65
N VAL A 241 -19.72 -14.17 -27.15
CA VAL A 241 -20.24 -15.26 -26.30
C VAL A 241 -19.08 -16.00 -25.65
N VAL A 242 -18.04 -16.35 -26.40
CA VAL A 242 -16.83 -16.99 -25.88
C VAL A 242 -16.13 -16.07 -24.86
N ALA A 243 -16.01 -14.78 -25.17
CA ALA A 243 -15.41 -13.79 -24.28
C ALA A 243 -16.18 -13.63 -22.96
N MET A 244 -17.50 -13.71 -23.00
CA MET A 244 -18.34 -13.69 -21.79
C MET A 244 -18.17 -14.97 -20.96
N LEU A 245 -18.19 -16.15 -21.60
CA LEU A 245 -18.02 -17.43 -20.90
C LEU A 245 -16.63 -17.54 -20.26
N LEU A 246 -15.58 -17.19 -21.01
CA LEU A 246 -14.20 -17.28 -20.51
C LEU A 246 -13.74 -16.02 -19.79
N GLN A 247 -14.62 -15.03 -19.60
CA GLN A 247 -14.33 -13.77 -18.90
C GLN A 247 -13.05 -13.10 -19.42
N PHE A 248 -13.02 -12.83 -20.72
CA PHE A 248 -11.90 -12.13 -21.34
C PHE A 248 -11.79 -10.70 -20.78
N SER A 249 -10.55 -10.26 -20.60
CA SER A 249 -10.25 -8.85 -20.42
C SER A 249 -10.57 -8.07 -21.71
N PRO A 250 -10.86 -6.77 -21.61
CA PRO A 250 -11.07 -5.93 -22.79
C PRO A 250 -9.86 -5.99 -23.75
N ASP A 251 -8.65 -6.13 -23.22
CA ASP A 251 -7.42 -6.25 -24.00
C ASP A 251 -7.35 -7.56 -24.80
N GLU A 252 -7.73 -8.69 -24.18
CA GLU A 252 -7.80 -10.00 -24.87
C GLU A 252 -8.85 -9.99 -25.98
N LEU A 253 -10.02 -9.40 -25.71
CA LEU A 253 -11.08 -9.27 -26.73
C LEU A 253 -10.61 -8.42 -27.91
N GLN A 254 -9.93 -7.29 -27.65
CA GLN A 254 -9.34 -6.45 -28.69
C GLN A 254 -8.28 -7.20 -29.51
N LYS A 255 -7.39 -7.97 -28.85
CA LYS A 255 -6.38 -8.79 -29.54
C LYS A 255 -7.02 -9.82 -30.47
N CYS A 256 -8.09 -10.50 -30.04
CA CYS A 256 -8.82 -11.45 -30.88
C CYS A 256 -9.47 -10.78 -32.09
N GLN A 257 -10.12 -9.62 -31.89
CA GLN A 257 -10.72 -8.85 -32.98
C GLN A 257 -9.68 -8.32 -33.97
N GLN A 258 -8.54 -7.83 -33.49
CA GLN A 258 -7.43 -7.37 -34.33
C GLN A 258 -6.81 -8.53 -35.11
N ALA A 259 -6.54 -9.67 -34.47
CA ALA A 259 -6.01 -10.85 -35.13
C ALA A 259 -6.93 -11.36 -36.25
N TYR A 260 -8.24 -11.30 -36.03
CA TYR A 260 -9.23 -11.64 -37.05
C TYR A 260 -9.23 -10.64 -38.22
N ARG A 261 -9.27 -9.33 -37.95
CA ARG A 261 -9.22 -8.28 -38.98
C ARG A 261 -7.96 -8.36 -39.84
N THR A 262 -6.79 -8.51 -39.23
CA THR A 262 -5.52 -8.68 -39.94
C THR A 262 -5.49 -9.94 -40.81
N SER A 263 -6.29 -10.96 -40.47
CA SER A 263 -6.43 -12.19 -41.26
C SER A 263 -7.45 -12.06 -42.39
N ALA A 264 -8.42 -11.15 -42.27
CA ALA A 264 -9.43 -10.86 -43.29
C ALA A 264 -8.92 -9.88 -44.38
N ASP A 265 -7.89 -9.08 -44.09
CA ASP A 265 -7.41 -8.00 -44.96
C ASP A 265 -6.27 -8.42 -45.93
N VAL A 266 -6.04 -9.72 -46.14
CA VAL A 266 -5.15 -10.22 -47.21
C VAL A 266 -5.92 -10.20 -48.53
N PRO A 267 -5.52 -9.40 -49.54
CA PRO A 267 -6.28 -9.23 -50.77
C PRO A 267 -6.24 -10.51 -51.63
N PRO A 268 -7.32 -10.82 -52.39
CA PRO A 268 -7.33 -11.94 -53.31
C PRO A 268 -6.41 -11.63 -54.48
N SER A 269 -5.30 -12.36 -54.60
CA SER A 269 -4.55 -12.41 -55.85
C SER A 269 -5.41 -13.11 -56.91
N PRO A 270 -5.53 -12.56 -58.14
CA PRO A 270 -6.49 -13.02 -59.12
C PRO A 270 -5.90 -14.21 -59.89
N ALA A 271 -6.16 -15.42 -59.43
CA ALA A 271 -6.19 -16.61 -60.29
C ALA A 271 -6.74 -17.79 -59.51
N SER A 272 -8.03 -18.05 -59.69
CA SER A 272 -8.65 -19.37 -59.89
C SER A 272 -10.03 -19.45 -59.22
N ASP A 273 -11.04 -19.41 -60.08
CA ASP A 273 -12.42 -19.75 -59.77
C ASP A 273 -12.48 -21.21 -59.30
N THR A 274 -12.63 -21.41 -57.99
CA THR A 274 -13.38 -22.56 -57.46
C THR A 274 -13.96 -22.18 -56.11
N SER A 275 -15.27 -22.36 -56.01
CA SER A 275 -16.14 -22.17 -54.85
C SER A 275 -15.53 -22.49 -53.49
N GLY A 276 -15.73 -21.57 -52.55
CA GLY A 276 -15.94 -21.89 -51.14
C GLY A 276 -14.73 -22.42 -50.39
N SER A 277 -13.60 -21.72 -50.40
CA SER A 277 -12.52 -22.00 -49.45
C SER A 277 -12.57 -20.98 -48.31
N GLY A 278 -13.22 -21.37 -47.21
CA GLY A 278 -13.01 -20.72 -45.92
C GLY A 278 -11.51 -20.65 -45.64
N VAL A 279 -11.01 -19.45 -45.38
CA VAL A 279 -9.61 -19.22 -45.04
C VAL A 279 -9.32 -19.99 -43.75
N SER A 280 -8.69 -21.15 -43.90
CA SER A 280 -8.56 -22.12 -42.81
C SER A 280 -7.58 -21.59 -41.75
N LEU A 281 -8.11 -21.28 -40.57
CA LEU A 281 -7.35 -20.82 -39.39
C LEU A 281 -6.25 -21.82 -38.96
N PHE A 282 -6.31 -23.06 -39.44
CA PHE A 282 -5.39 -24.14 -39.08
C PHE A 282 -4.05 -24.14 -39.83
N SER A 283 -3.87 -23.34 -40.89
CA SER A 283 -2.56 -23.24 -41.58
C SER A 283 -1.44 -22.61 -40.74
N ARG A 284 -1.75 -22.14 -39.52
CA ARG A 284 -0.80 -21.49 -38.59
C ARG A 284 -0.23 -22.40 -37.51
N PHE A 285 -0.77 -23.60 -37.31
CA PHE A 285 -0.24 -24.54 -36.32
C PHE A 285 0.79 -25.47 -36.96
N SER A 286 2.03 -25.01 -37.07
CA SER A 286 3.17 -25.90 -37.30
C SER A 286 3.54 -26.55 -35.96
N PHE A 287 3.11 -27.79 -35.75
CA PHE A 287 3.60 -28.61 -34.64
C PHE A 287 5.01 -29.09 -34.99
N SER A 288 6.00 -28.66 -34.20
CA SER A 288 7.35 -29.23 -34.17
C SER A 288 7.58 -30.00 -32.89
#